data_AF-M5TY89-F1
#
_entry.id   AF-M5TY89-F1
#
_cell.length_a   1.000
_cell.length_b   1.000
_cell.length_c   1.000
_cell.angle_alpha   90.00
_cell.angle_beta   90.00
_cell.angle_gamma   90.00
#
_symmetry.space_group_name_H-M   'P 1'
#
loop_
_entity.id
_entity.type
_entity.pdbx_description
1 polymer ?
#
loop_
_entity_poly.entity_id
_entity_poly.type
_entity_poly.pdbx_seq_one_letter_code
_entity_poly.pdbx_strand_id
1 'polypeptide(L)'
;MVRLPLLYLLGVTTAALLIYETTLVIVSMMHHSTITLGRFDRIARSVIVTPSVHSVHHSRDPDLYGANYSSVLSVWDRVFRTLRLPCGPIQHGLDTHDDHRSVRSLLASPFRDVHNRGEP
;
A
#
# COMPACT_ATOMS: atom_id res chain seq x y z
N MET A 1 7.18 16.13 -5.87
CA MET A 1 7.07 17.57 -5.55
C MET A 1 6.16 18.38 -6.50
N VAL A 2 5.54 17.78 -7.54
CA VAL A 2 4.69 18.51 -8.52
C VAL A 2 3.22 18.69 -8.05
N ARG A 3 2.76 17.91 -7.07
CA ARG A 3 1.34 17.86 -6.70
C ARG A 3 0.79 19.15 -6.08
N LEU A 4 1.58 19.85 -5.26
CA LEU A 4 1.10 21.02 -4.49
C LEU A 4 0.79 22.23 -5.38
N PRO A 5 1.68 22.62 -6.33
CA PRO A 5 1.35 23.67 -7.31
C PRO A 5 0.11 23.32 -8.15
N LEU A 6 -0.02 22.06 -8.59
CA LEU A 6 -1.16 21.62 -9.40
C LEU A 6 -2.49 21.74 -8.65
N LEU A 7 -2.54 21.29 -7.39
CA LEU A 7 -3.75 21.37 -6.58
C LEU A 7 -4.13 22.82 -6.27
N TYR A 8 -3.14 23.69 -6.05
CA TYR A 8 -3.38 25.13 -5.92
C TYR A 8 -3.97 25.73 -7.20
N LEU A 9 -3.43 25.38 -8.37
CA LEU A 9 -3.95 25.83 -9.68
C LEU A 9 -5.38 25.34 -9.96
N LEU A 10 -5.74 24.16 -9.46
CA LEU A 10 -7.10 23.62 -9.53
C LEU A 10 -8.07 24.31 -8.55
N GLY A 11 -7.61 25.32 -7.81
CA GLY A 11 -8.44 26.09 -6.87
C GLY A 11 -8.72 25.36 -5.56
N VAL A 12 -7.96 24.32 -5.22
CA VAL A 12 -8.10 23.63 -3.93
C VAL A 12 -7.66 24.57 -2.81
N THR A 13 -8.55 24.80 -1.84
CA THR A 13 -8.26 25.68 -0.71
C THR A 13 -7.14 25.11 0.17
N THR A 14 -6.36 25.99 0.81
CA THR A 14 -5.33 25.58 1.77
C THR A 14 -5.89 24.71 2.89
N ALA A 15 -7.11 25.02 3.36
CA ALA A 15 -7.77 24.22 4.40
C ALA A 15 -8.04 22.78 3.92
N ALA A 16 -8.55 22.60 2.70
CA ALA A 16 -8.79 21.27 2.13
C ALA A 16 -7.49 20.47 1.96
N LEU A 17 -6.40 21.13 1.52
CA LEU A 17 -5.08 20.51 1.43
C LEU A 17 -4.58 20.05 2.80
N LEU A 18 -4.67 20.89 3.82
CA LEU A 18 -4.23 20.56 5.17
C LEU A 18 -5.03 19.39 5.75
N ILE A 19 -6.34 19.36 5.57
CA ILE A 19 -7.19 18.25 6.00
C ILE A 19 -6.78 16.96 5.30
N TYR A 20 -6.59 17.00 3.98
CA TYR A 20 -6.20 15.84 3.18
C TYR A 20 -4.83 15.29 3.60
N GLU A 21 -3.80 16.15 3.66
CA GLU A 21 -2.44 15.73 4.02
C GLU A 21 -2.39 15.20 5.45
N THR A 22 -3.07 15.86 6.38
CA THR A 22 -3.13 15.40 7.79
C THR A 22 -3.82 14.05 7.90
N THR A 23 -4.95 13.87 7.20
CA THR A 23 -5.66 12.59 7.13
C THR A 23 -4.76 11.50 6.54
N LEU A 24 -4.06 11.80 5.45
CA LEU A 24 -3.16 10.86 4.79
C LEU A 24 -2.00 10.43 5.71
N VAL A 25 -1.41 11.38 6.46
CA VAL A 25 -0.36 11.07 7.45
C VAL A 25 -0.89 10.16 8.55
N ILE A 26 -2.04 10.48 9.15
CA ILE A 26 -2.65 9.66 10.22
C ILE A 26 -2.93 8.24 9.72
N VAL A 27 -3.54 8.11 8.55
CA VAL A 27 -3.86 6.80 7.97
C VAL A 27 -2.60 6.03 7.60
N SER A 28 -1.58 6.70 7.07
CA SER A 28 -0.27 6.09 6.78
C SER A 28 0.41 5.55 8.03
N MET A 29 0.29 6.24 9.17
CA MET A 29 0.82 5.73 10.44
C MET A 29 0.02 4.51 10.92
N MET A 30 -1.31 4.54 10.78
CA MET A 30 -2.17 3.41 11.14
C MET A 30 -1.81 2.16 10.31
N HIS A 31 -1.60 2.30 9.00
CA HIS A 31 -1.23 1.21 8.09
C HIS A 31 -0.02 0.40 8.53
N HIS A 32 1.00 1.06 9.09
CA HIS A 32 2.25 0.45 9.54
C HIS A 32 2.27 0.15 11.04
N SER A 33 1.12 0.24 11.71
CA SER A 33 1.01 -0.13 13.12
C SER A 33 0.74 -1.63 13.27
N THR A 34 1.20 -2.21 14.38
CA THR A 34 0.89 -3.60 14.78
C THR A 34 -0.51 -3.74 15.40
N ILE A 35 -1.35 -2.71 15.29
CA ILE A 35 -2.66 -2.68 15.94
C ILE A 35 -3.64 -3.57 15.18
N THR A 36 -4.26 -4.50 15.90
CA THR A 36 -5.41 -5.26 15.40
C THR A 36 -6.71 -4.58 15.82
N LEU A 37 -7.60 -4.36 14.85
CA LEU A 37 -8.95 -3.81 15.10
C LEU A 37 -9.95 -4.88 15.55
N GLY A 38 -9.56 -6.16 15.56
CA GLY A 38 -10.41 -7.28 15.95
C GLY A 38 -11.79 -7.24 15.27
N ARG A 39 -12.86 -7.30 16.06
CA ARG A 39 -14.25 -7.24 15.55
C ARG A 39 -14.60 -5.95 14.81
N PHE A 40 -13.90 -4.84 15.10
CA PHE A 40 -14.16 -3.57 14.44
C PHE A 40 -13.56 -3.50 13.04
N ASP A 41 -12.59 -4.36 12.70
CA ASP A 41 -12.00 -4.42 11.37
C ASP A 41 -13.07 -4.58 10.28
N ARG A 42 -14.06 -5.46 10.51
CA ARG A 42 -15.14 -5.71 9.52
C ARG A 42 -15.92 -4.45 9.18
N ILE A 43 -16.17 -3.59 10.16
CA ILE A 43 -16.90 -2.33 9.98
C ILE A 43 -15.96 -1.27 9.40
N ALA A 44 -14.79 -1.08 10.01
CA ALA A 44 -13.82 -0.09 9.58
C ALA A 44 -13.39 -0.29 8.12
N ARG A 45 -13.07 -1.54 7.75
CA ARG A 45 -12.66 -1.89 6.38
C ARG A 45 -13.73 -1.68 5.33
N SER A 46 -14.98 -1.41 5.71
CA SER A 46 -16.05 -1.07 4.76
C SER A 46 -15.91 0.35 4.19
N VAL A 47 -15.24 1.23 4.93
CA VAL A 47 -15.08 2.65 4.59
C VAL A 47 -13.62 3.01 4.39
N ILE A 48 -12.76 2.64 5.35
CA ILE A 48 -11.34 3.01 5.37
C ILE A 48 -10.44 1.82 5.09
N VAL A 49 -9.19 2.09 4.74
CA VAL A 49 -8.14 1.07 4.62
C VAL A 49 -7.60 0.79 6.02
N THR A 50 -7.84 -0.42 6.53
CA THR A 50 -7.35 -0.85 7.85
C THR A 50 -5.94 -1.43 7.74
N PRO A 51 -5.19 -1.59 8.85
CA PRO A 51 -3.87 -2.22 8.82
C PRO A 51 -3.89 -3.60 8.16
N SER A 52 -4.96 -4.38 8.40
CA SER A 52 -5.15 -5.70 7.81
C SER A 52 -5.31 -5.66 6.29
N VAL A 53 -6.08 -4.70 5.77
CA VAL A 53 -6.28 -4.48 4.32
C VAL A 53 -5.01 -3.96 3.67
N HIS A 54 -4.32 -3.00 4.31
CA HIS A 54 -3.05 -2.49 3.78
C HIS A 54 -1.96 -3.56 3.74
N SER A 55 -1.89 -4.44 4.74
CA SER A 55 -0.90 -5.52 4.78
C SER A 55 -0.98 -6.43 3.55
N VAL A 56 -2.20 -6.71 3.05
CA VAL A 56 -2.42 -7.51 1.84
C VAL A 56 -1.81 -6.86 0.58
N HIS A 57 -1.75 -5.53 0.51
CA HIS A 57 -1.10 -4.84 -0.61
C HIS A 57 0.39 -5.19 -0.73
N HIS A 58 1.05 -5.43 0.41
CA HIS A 58 2.46 -5.86 0.47
C HIS A 58 2.63 -7.38 0.45
N SER A 59 1.55 -8.13 0.21
CA SER A 59 1.61 -9.58 0.13
C SER A 59 2.45 -10.01 -1.05
N ARG A 60 3.31 -11.01 -0.82
CA ARG A 60 3.99 -11.78 -1.88
C ARG A 60 3.11 -12.83 -2.53
N ASP A 61 2.00 -13.20 -1.89
CA ASP A 61 1.09 -14.23 -2.41
C ASP A 61 0.50 -13.79 -3.77
N PRO A 62 0.71 -14.54 -4.87
CA PRO A 62 0.19 -14.21 -6.21
C PRO A 62 -1.32 -13.98 -6.26
N ASP A 63 -2.10 -14.64 -5.40
CA ASP A 63 -3.57 -14.49 -5.35
C ASP A 63 -4.00 -13.17 -4.68
N LEU A 64 -3.11 -12.60 -3.87
CA LEU A 64 -3.29 -11.34 -3.15
C LEU A 64 -2.49 -10.18 -3.75
N TYR A 65 -1.56 -10.48 -4.66
CA TYR A 65 -0.72 -9.52 -5.33
C TYR A 65 -1.56 -8.59 -6.23
N GLY A 66 -1.14 -7.33 -6.36
CA GLY A 66 -1.87 -6.36 -7.19
C GLY A 66 -3.28 -6.06 -6.69
N ALA A 67 -3.46 -5.99 -5.38
CA ALA A 67 -4.74 -5.69 -4.74
C ALA A 67 -4.63 -4.49 -3.79
N ASN A 68 -5.78 -4.01 -3.32
CA ASN A 68 -5.91 -2.97 -2.28
C ASN A 68 -5.09 -1.70 -2.55
N TYR A 69 -5.36 -1.01 -3.66
CA TYR A 69 -4.60 0.16 -4.11
C TYR A 69 -4.93 1.45 -3.36
N SER A 70 -6.06 1.50 -2.64
CA SER A 70 -6.47 2.72 -1.94
C SER A 70 -5.57 2.99 -0.74
N SER A 71 -5.37 4.28 -0.43
CA SER A 71 -4.65 4.68 0.79
C SER A 71 -5.55 5.20 1.90
N VAL A 72 -6.78 5.64 1.61
CA VAL A 72 -7.68 6.21 2.64
C VAL A 72 -9.00 5.46 2.67
N LEU A 73 -9.75 5.51 1.56
CA LEU A 73 -11.07 4.91 1.46
C LEU A 73 -11.01 3.57 0.72
N SER A 74 -11.29 2.47 1.41
CA SER A 74 -11.34 1.13 0.81
C SER A 74 -12.57 0.91 -0.07
N VAL A 75 -13.47 1.89 -0.14
CA VAL A 75 -14.61 1.90 -1.06
C VAL A 75 -14.13 1.84 -2.51
N TRP A 76 -13.04 2.51 -2.85
CA TRP A 76 -12.51 2.49 -4.22
C TRP A 76 -12.09 1.08 -4.62
N ASP A 77 -11.44 0.33 -3.73
CA ASP A 77 -11.07 -1.06 -4.01
C ASP A 77 -12.29 -1.98 -4.21
N ARG A 78 -13.45 -1.63 -3.65
CA ARG A 78 -14.71 -2.36 -3.93
C ARG A 78 -15.25 -2.00 -5.30
N VAL A 79 -15.29 -0.71 -5.60
CA VAL A 79 -15.77 -0.18 -6.89
C VAL A 79 -14.96 -0.78 -8.04
N PHE A 80 -13.64 -0.85 -7.89
CA PHE A 80 -12.73 -1.40 -8.90
C PHE A 80 -12.42 -2.90 -8.73
N ARG A 81 -13.07 -3.58 -7.77
CA ARG A 81 -12.94 -5.02 -7.49
C ARG A 81 -11.53 -5.51 -7.16
N THR A 82 -10.69 -4.61 -6.64
CA THR A 82 -9.33 -4.88 -6.18
C THR A 82 -9.26 -5.20 -4.68
N LEU A 83 -10.39 -5.18 -3.97
CA LEU A 83 -10.41 -5.52 -2.54
C LEU A 83 -10.10 -7.02 -2.33
N ARG A 84 -9.05 -7.30 -1.55
CA ARG A 84 -8.66 -8.62 -1.04
C ARG A 84 -8.50 -8.57 0.47
N LEU A 85 -8.92 -9.63 1.15
CA LEU A 85 -8.87 -9.73 2.60
C LEU A 85 -7.84 -10.80 3.00
N PRO A 86 -7.12 -10.60 4.11
CA PRO A 86 -6.13 -11.57 4.56
C PRO A 86 -6.83 -12.85 5.03
N CYS A 87 -6.33 -14.02 4.61
CA CYS A 87 -6.77 -15.34 5.05
C CYS A 87 -5.78 -16.02 6.00
N GLY A 88 -5.03 -15.23 6.77
CA GLY A 88 -3.99 -15.70 7.68
C GLY A 88 -2.86 -14.68 7.82
N PRO A 89 -1.71 -15.08 8.39
CA PRO A 89 -0.50 -14.27 8.40
C PRO A 89 -0.07 -13.92 6.96
N ILE A 90 0.20 -12.64 6.70
CA ILE A 90 0.64 -12.17 5.38
C ILE A 90 2.16 -12.25 5.31
N GLN A 91 2.67 -12.87 4.24
CA GLN A 91 4.10 -12.90 3.95
C GLN A 91 4.47 -11.68 3.12
N HIS A 92 5.36 -10.84 3.64
CA HIS A 92 5.82 -9.61 3.00
C HIS A 92 7.14 -9.82 2.24
N GLY A 93 7.36 -9.03 1.19
CA GLY A 93 8.64 -8.93 0.48
C GLY A 93 8.51 -9.01 -1.05
N LEU A 94 9.60 -9.34 -1.74
CA LEU A 94 9.65 -9.53 -3.19
C LEU A 94 10.32 -10.85 -3.54
N ASP A 95 9.69 -11.74 -4.32
CA ASP A 95 10.16 -13.13 -4.62
C ASP A 95 11.62 -13.28 -5.07
N THR A 96 12.24 -12.19 -5.53
CA THR A 96 13.51 -12.24 -6.25
C THR A 96 14.76 -12.18 -5.37
N HIS A 97 14.71 -11.80 -4.09
CA HIS A 97 15.95 -11.53 -3.36
C HIS A 97 15.82 -11.71 -1.84
N ASP A 98 16.16 -12.88 -1.31
CA ASP A 98 16.40 -13.07 0.14
C ASP A 98 17.87 -12.82 0.52
N ASP A 99 18.72 -12.44 -0.45
CA ASP A 99 20.18 -12.42 -0.30
C ASP A 99 20.77 -11.00 -0.49
N HIS A 100 20.41 -10.08 0.40
CA HIS A 100 20.93 -8.71 0.38
C HIS A 100 22.29 -8.63 1.09
N ARG A 101 23.34 -9.21 0.51
CA ARG A 101 24.67 -9.23 1.16
C ARG A 101 25.34 -7.84 1.26
N SER A 102 24.84 -6.79 0.58
CA SER A 102 25.34 -5.40 0.73
C SER A 102 24.44 -4.31 0.10
N VAL A 103 24.55 -3.07 0.62
CA VAL A 103 23.88 -1.86 0.08
C VAL A 103 24.23 -1.62 -1.40
N ARG A 104 25.48 -1.85 -1.78
CA ARG A 104 25.93 -1.72 -3.18
C ARG A 104 25.19 -2.69 -4.11
N SER A 105 24.91 -3.90 -3.64
CA SER A 105 24.14 -4.91 -4.38
C SER A 105 22.71 -4.44 -4.63
N LEU A 106 22.06 -3.84 -3.62
CA LEU A 106 20.71 -3.29 -3.73
C LEU A 106 20.63 -2.09 -4.67
N LEU A 107 21.61 -1.17 -4.61
CA LEU A 107 21.65 -0.02 -5.52
C LEU A 107 21.90 -0.42 -6.98
N ALA A 108 22.60 -1.53 -7.20
CA ALA A 108 22.86 -2.08 -8.54
C ALA A 108 21.75 -3.00 -9.06
N SER A 109 20.80 -3.44 -8.20
CA SER A 109 19.75 -4.39 -8.58
C SER A 109 18.87 -3.95 -9.77
N PRO A 110 18.47 -2.67 -9.94
CA PRO A 110 17.66 -2.29 -11.10
C PRO A 110 18.43 -2.30 -12.43
N PHE A 111 19.76 -2.38 -12.38
CA PHE A 111 20.64 -2.41 -13.57
C PHE A 111 21.25 -3.78 -13.84
N ARG A 112 21.02 -4.76 -12.95
CA ARG A 112 21.40 -6.15 -13.17
C ARG A 112 20.31 -6.79 -14.02
N ASP A 113 20.72 -7.41 -15.11
CA ASP A 113 19.81 -7.97 -16.11
C ASP A 113 18.64 -8.74 -15.48
N VAL A 114 17.45 -8.30 -15.85
CA VAL A 114 16.16 -8.97 -15.64
C VAL A 114 16.05 -10.26 -16.48
N HIS A 115 17.12 -10.63 -17.22
CA HIS A 115 17.15 -11.64 -18.26
C HIS A 115 17.10 -13.10 -17.77
N ASN A 116 16.99 -13.34 -16.45
CA ASN A 116 16.76 -14.67 -15.87
C ASN A 116 15.42 -14.75 -15.12
N ARG A 117 14.36 -14.15 -15.66
CA ARG A 117 13.01 -14.58 -15.27
C ARG A 117 12.77 -15.93 -15.95
N GLY A 118 13.07 -17.01 -15.24
CA GLY A 118 12.44 -18.29 -15.51
C GLY A 118 10.94 -18.10 -15.32
N GLU A 119 10.25 -17.77 -16.40
CA GLU A 119 8.83 -18.02 -16.55
C GLU A 119 8.61 -19.53 -16.30
N PRO A 120 7.66 -19.96 -15.44
CA PRO A 120 7.03 -21.26 -15.63
C PRO A 120 6.21 -21.30 -16.92
#